data_AF-B2IL77-F1
#
_entry.id   AF-B2IL77-F1
#
_cell.length_a   1.000
_cell.length_b   1.000
_cell.length_c   1.000
_cell.angle_alpha   90.00
_cell.angle_beta   90.00
_cell.angle_gamma   90.00
#
_symmetry.space_group_name_H-M   'P 1'
#
loop_
_entity.id
_entity.type
_entity.pdbx_description
1 polymer ?
#
loop_
_entity_poly.entity_id
_entity_poly.type
_entity_poly.pdbx_seq_one_letter_code
_entity_poly.pdbx_strand_id
1 'polypeptide(L)'
;MSTLDQYTEVKRYFSPKYRGMIVIAQEGVQLLHRLEDDDWKVLRRKKENVLIEEWLNNRKQEMANRPAWALDVQELPSMEQLEEWLSDGQCETPTGHEVEPDGHGPDGSPSWLLALGLI
;
A
#
# COMPACT_ATOMS: atom_id res chain seq x y z
N MET A 1 19.16 -8.44 -3.23
CA MET A 1 18.58 -8.64 -1.89
C MET A 1 17.82 -7.37 -1.58
N SER A 2 16.50 -7.47 -1.51
CA SER A 2 15.62 -6.33 -1.25
C SER A 2 15.88 -5.79 0.16
N THR A 3 15.64 -4.51 0.36
CA THR A 3 15.65 -3.88 1.68
C THR A 3 14.62 -4.53 2.60
N LEU A 4 13.51 -5.02 2.05
CA LEU A 4 12.48 -5.76 2.78
C LEU A 4 13.02 -7.06 3.39
N ASP A 5 13.91 -7.78 2.68
CA ASP A 5 14.49 -9.06 3.12
C ASP A 5 15.30 -8.94 4.44
N GLN A 6 15.62 -7.72 4.86
CA GLN A 6 16.35 -7.43 6.10
C GLN A 6 15.43 -7.35 7.33
N TYR A 7 14.11 -7.42 7.15
CA TYR A 7 13.12 -7.18 8.20
C TYR A 7 12.05 -8.26 8.25
N THR A 8 11.45 -8.46 9.42
CA THR A 8 10.38 -9.44 9.60
C THR A 8 9.01 -8.77 9.44
N GLU A 9 8.31 -9.05 8.34
CA GLU A 9 6.98 -8.49 8.07
C GLU A 9 5.95 -8.93 9.12
N VAL A 10 5.26 -7.95 9.71
CA VAL A 10 4.08 -8.18 10.56
C VAL A 10 2.81 -8.01 9.76
N LYS A 11 2.74 -6.94 8.95
CA LYS A 11 1.59 -6.61 8.14
C LYS A 11 1.99 -5.72 6.98
N ARG A 12 1.31 -5.94 5.86
CA ARG A 12 1.40 -5.18 4.63
C ARG A 12 0.03 -4.61 4.26
N TYR A 13 -0.02 -3.42 3.70
CA TYR A 13 -1.25 -2.77 3.23
C TYR A 13 -0.95 -1.63 2.24
N PHE A 14 -1.92 -1.25 1.42
CA PHE A 14 -1.85 -0.06 0.57
C PHE A 14 -2.22 1.21 1.34
N SER A 15 -1.48 2.30 1.12
CA SER A 15 -1.81 3.59 1.72
C SER A 15 -2.10 4.65 0.65
N PRO A 16 -3.37 5.08 0.48
CA PRO A 16 -3.73 6.16 -0.45
C PRO A 16 -2.94 7.45 -0.20
N LYS A 17 -2.68 7.77 1.08
CA LYS A 17 -1.84 8.92 1.48
C LYS A 17 -0.43 8.89 0.89
N TYR A 18 0.17 7.70 0.76
CA TYR A 18 1.54 7.53 0.27
C TYR A 18 1.59 7.01 -1.16
N ARG A 19 0.43 6.71 -1.76
CA ARG A 19 0.27 6.13 -3.11
C ARG A 19 1.17 4.93 -3.32
N GLY A 20 1.17 4.02 -2.34
CA GLY A 20 2.10 2.89 -2.33
C GLY A 20 1.86 1.95 -1.17
N MET A 21 2.65 0.88 -1.17
CA MET A 21 2.61 -0.19 -0.19
C MET A 21 3.37 0.18 1.07
N ILE A 22 2.76 -0.08 2.21
CA ILE A 22 3.37 0.04 3.52
C ILE A 22 3.57 -1.36 4.10
N VAL A 23 4.76 -1.59 4.64
CA VAL A 23 5.06 -2.73 5.50
C VAL A 23 5.37 -2.24 6.90
N ILE A 24 4.79 -2.90 7.90
CA ILE A 24 5.14 -2.77 9.30
C ILE A 24 5.95 -4.01 9.68
N ALA A 25 7.16 -3.80 10.20
CA ALA A 25 8.09 -4.86 10.57
C ALA A 25 8.30 -4.97 12.08
N GLN A 26 8.66 -6.17 12.56
CA GLN A 26 8.84 -6.49 13.98
C GLN A 26 9.98 -5.71 14.63
N GLU A 27 10.95 -5.23 13.85
CA GLU A 27 12.10 -4.46 14.33
C GLU A 27 11.76 -3.00 14.63
N GLY A 28 10.48 -2.62 14.52
CA GLY A 28 10.01 -1.26 14.75
C GLY A 28 10.29 -0.35 13.56
N VAL A 29 10.22 -0.93 12.36
CA VAL A 29 10.47 -0.23 11.10
C VAL A 29 9.20 -0.23 10.27
N GLN A 30 8.93 0.89 9.64
CA GLN A 30 7.89 0.99 8.62
C GLN A 30 8.57 1.29 7.28
N LEU A 31 8.31 0.43 6.30
CA LEU A 31 8.81 0.54 4.95
C LEU A 31 7.70 1.08 4.03
N LEU A 32 8.11 1.76 2.97
CA LEU A 32 7.27 2.25 1.89
C LEU A 32 7.85 1.77 0.56
N HIS A 33 6.99 1.30 -0.33
CA HIS A 33 7.33 1.02 -1.72
C HIS A 33 6.26 1.60 -2.64
N ARG A 34 6.70 2.41 -3.60
CA ARG A 34 5.87 2.99 -4.67
C ARG A 34 6.26 2.41 -6.01
N LEU A 35 5.43 2.66 -7.01
CA LEU A 35 5.68 2.25 -8.40
C LEU A 35 7.03 2.74 -8.95
N GLU A 36 7.44 3.95 -8.57
CA GLU A 36 8.68 4.60 -9.00
C GLU A 36 9.93 4.11 -8.24
N ASP A 37 9.76 3.32 -7.19
CA ASP A 37 10.86 2.88 -6.35
C ASP A 37 11.44 1.56 -6.88
N ASP A 38 12.75 1.51 -7.09
CA ASP A 38 13.44 0.26 -7.46
C ASP A 38 13.41 -0.80 -6.33
N ASP A 39 13.21 -0.36 -5.07
CA ASP A 39 13.19 -1.21 -3.89
C ASP A 39 12.44 -0.53 -2.71
N TRP A 40 12.15 -1.29 -1.66
CA TRP A 40 11.52 -0.79 -0.42
C TRP A 40 12.41 0.25 0.29
N LYS A 41 11.80 1.34 0.75
CA LYS A 41 12.48 2.44 1.47
C LYS A 41 12.02 2.51 2.92
N VAL A 42 12.95 2.78 3.84
CA VAL A 42 12.62 3.02 5.25
C VAL A 42 11.92 4.37 5.39
N LEU A 43 10.61 4.33 5.65
CA LEU A 43 9.82 5.53 5.89
C LEU A 43 10.05 6.09 7.30
N ARG A 44 10.16 5.19 8.29
CA ARG A 44 10.40 5.55 9.69
C ARG A 44 10.88 4.38 10.53
N ARG A 45 11.44 4.74 11.67
CA ARG A 45 11.84 3.81 12.74
C ARG A 45 11.15 4.21 14.05
N LYS A 46 10.97 3.25 14.96
CA LYS A 46 10.54 3.53 16.32
C LYS A 46 11.56 4.45 16.99
N LYS A 47 11.09 5.28 17.92
CA LYS A 47 11.99 6.04 18.79
C LYS A 47 12.68 5.07 19.75
N GLU A 48 13.89 5.43 20.17
CA GLU A 48 14.70 4.58 21.05
C GLU A 48 13.97 4.26 22.37
N ASN A 49 13.33 5.27 22.95
CA ASN A 49 12.61 5.19 24.23
C ASN A 49 11.20 4.56 24.15
N VAL A 50 10.76 4.09 22.97
CA VAL A 50 9.45 3.47 22.80
C VAL A 50 9.63 1.95 22.69
N LEU A 51 8.85 1.22 23.49
CA LEU A 51 8.83 -0.25 23.44
C LEU A 51 8.26 -0.74 22.12
N ILE A 52 8.77 -1.88 21.64
CA ILE A 52 8.37 -2.42 20.33
C ILE A 52 6.88 -2.78 20.29
N GLU A 53 6.37 -3.39 21.36
CA GLU A 53 4.96 -3.80 21.48
C GLU A 53 4.02 -2.60 21.48
N GLU A 54 4.38 -1.54 22.21
CA GLU A 54 3.64 -0.27 22.21
C GLU A 54 3.61 0.34 20.81
N TRP A 55 4.77 0.35 20.14
CA TRP A 55 4.87 0.87 18.79
C TRP A 55 3.99 0.08 17.80
N LEU A 56 4.03 -1.26 17.85
CA LEU A 56 3.22 -2.15 17.01
C LEU A 56 1.72 -1.98 17.29
N ASN A 57 1.31 -1.91 18.55
CA ASN A 57 -0.08 -1.67 18.94
C ASN A 57 -0.58 -0.32 18.40
N ASN A 58 0.22 0.73 18.54
CA ASN A 58 -0.11 2.04 17.98
C ASN A 58 -0.26 1.99 16.45
N ARG A 59 0.55 1.17 15.75
CA ARG A 59 0.40 0.97 14.30
C ARG A 59 -0.86 0.20 13.93
N LYS A 60 -1.17 -0.85 14.69
CA LYS A 60 -2.39 -1.64 14.49
C LYS A 60 -3.65 -0.79 14.66
N GLN A 61 -3.67 0.11 15.65
CA GLN A 61 -4.78 1.04 15.87
C GLN A 61 -4.95 2.04 14.73
N GLU A 62 -3.85 2.64 14.24
CA GLU A 62 -3.94 3.53 13.08
C GLU A 62 -4.43 2.82 11.81
N MET A 63 -4.09 1.55 11.66
CA MET A 63 -4.53 0.72 10.54
C MET A 63 -6.01 0.36 10.62
N ALA A 64 -6.57 0.20 11.83
CA ALA A 64 -7.97 -0.15 12.03
C ALA A 64 -8.97 0.87 11.45
N ASN A 65 -8.54 2.12 11.25
CA ASN A 65 -9.36 3.17 10.67
C ASN A 65 -9.29 3.25 9.13
N ARG A 66 -8.61 2.30 8.47
CA ARG A 66 -8.46 2.26 7.02
C ARG A 66 -9.58 1.44 6.37
N PRO A 67 -9.94 1.74 5.11
CA PRO A 67 -10.91 0.92 4.39
C PRO A 67 -10.37 -0.50 4.20
N ALA A 68 -11.27 -1.49 4.28
CA ALA A 68 -10.92 -2.91 4.21
C ALA A 68 -10.12 -3.26 2.95
N TRP A 69 -10.52 -2.74 1.79
CA TRP A 69 -9.84 -2.98 0.51
C TRP A 69 -8.34 -2.69 0.58
N ALA A 70 -7.95 -1.64 1.31
CA ALA A 70 -6.55 -1.22 1.38
C ALA A 70 -5.70 -2.16 2.25
N LEU A 71 -6.32 -2.89 3.19
CA LEU A 71 -5.63 -3.77 4.13
C LEU A 71 -5.24 -5.12 3.56
N ASP A 72 -5.84 -5.48 2.42
CA ASP A 72 -5.70 -6.79 1.79
C ASP A 72 -4.84 -6.75 0.52
N VAL A 73 -4.52 -5.56 0.01
CA VAL A 73 -3.57 -5.38 -1.10
C VAL A 73 -2.20 -5.95 -0.73
N GLN A 74 -1.64 -6.79 -1.61
CA GLN A 74 -0.32 -7.40 -1.44
C GLN A 74 0.74 -6.85 -2.39
N GLU A 75 0.32 -6.35 -3.55
CA GLU A 75 1.18 -5.88 -4.63
C GLU A 75 0.59 -4.67 -5.34
N LEU A 76 1.46 -3.92 -6.02
CA LEU A 76 1.06 -2.84 -6.91
C LEU A 76 0.95 -3.37 -8.33
N PRO A 77 0.08 -2.79 -9.17
CA PRO A 77 0.09 -3.08 -10.60
C PRO A 77 1.43 -2.67 -11.22
N SER A 78 1.80 -3.28 -12.35
CA SER A 78 2.97 -2.87 -13.11
C SER A 78 2.70 -1.54 -13.85
N MET A 79 3.77 -0.86 -14.26
CA MET A 79 3.64 0.34 -15.12
C MET A 79 2.93 0.02 -16.44
N GLU A 80 3.19 -1.15 -17.02
CA GLU A 80 2.55 -1.61 -18.26
C GLU A 80 1.03 -1.76 -18.07
N GLN A 81 0.57 -2.38 -16.98
CA GLN A 81 -0.87 -2.49 -16.68
C GLN A 81 -1.53 -1.12 -16.51
N LEU A 82 -0.83 -0.17 -15.90
CA LEU A 82 -1.36 1.20 -15.72
C LEU A 82 -1.50 1.92 -17.06
N GLU A 83 -0.54 1.77 -17.97
CA GLU A 83 -0.58 2.35 -19.31
C GLU A 83 -1.70 1.75 -20.17
N GLU A 84 -1.92 0.43 -20.06
CA GLU A 84 -3.05 -0.27 -20.68
C GLU A 84 -4.39 0.31 -20.18
N TRP A 85 -4.60 0.39 -18.86
CA TRP A 85 -5.85 0.92 -18.31
C TRP A 85 -6.11 2.40 -18.64
N LEU A 86 -5.05 3.20 -18.75
CA LEU A 86 -5.16 4.59 -19.21
C LEU A 86 -5.64 4.68 -20.66
N SER A 87 -5.34 3.68 -21.49
CA SER A 87 -5.63 3.66 -22.92
C SER A 87 -6.96 2.99 -23.25
N ASP A 88 -7.30 1.91 -22.54
CA ASP A 88 -8.45 1.04 -22.85
C ASP A 88 -9.79 1.59 -22.34
N GLY A 89 -9.77 2.57 -21.43
CA GLY A 89 -10.98 3.14 -20.85
C GLY A 89 -11.66 2.23 -19.82
N GLN A 90 -10.94 1.22 -19.32
CA GLN A 90 -11.32 0.35 -18.21
C GLN A 90 -10.12 0.18 -17.29
N CYS A 91 -10.36 0.08 -15.99
CA CYS A 91 -9.32 -0.05 -14.97
C CYS A 91 -9.77 -1.01 -13.86
N GLU A 92 -8.84 -1.84 -13.38
CA GLU A 92 -9.09 -2.69 -12.23
C GLU A 92 -8.98 -1.89 -10.92
N THR A 93 -9.77 -2.28 -9.93
CA THR A 93 -9.64 -1.84 -8.54
C THR A 93 -8.62 -2.70 -7.78
N PRO A 94 -8.09 -2.26 -6.62
CA PRO A 94 -7.22 -3.08 -5.78
C PRO A 94 -7.79 -4.42 -5.30
N THR A 95 -9.11 -4.63 -5.41
CA THR A 95 -9.79 -5.87 -5.04
C THR A 95 -10.27 -6.68 -6.25
N GLY A 96 -9.89 -6.30 -7.48
CA GLY A 96 -10.10 -7.11 -8.67
C GLY A 96 -11.36 -6.79 -9.48
N HIS A 97 -12.10 -5.73 -9.15
CA HIS A 97 -13.25 -5.30 -9.93
C HIS A 97 -12.83 -4.43 -11.11
N GLU A 98 -13.37 -4.70 -12.30
CA GLU A 98 -13.23 -3.86 -13.49
C GLU A 98 -14.24 -2.71 -13.45
N VAL A 99 -13.75 -1.48 -13.57
CA VAL A 99 -14.50 -0.23 -13.49
C VAL A 99 -13.99 0.77 -14.53
N GLU A 100 -14.68 1.90 -14.70
CA GLU A 100 -14.12 3.04 -15.45
C GLU A 100 -12.86 3.58 -14.75
N PRO A 101 -11.94 4.28 -15.45
CA PRO A 101 -10.72 4.82 -14.88
C PRO A 101 -10.92 5.66 -13.62
N ASP A 102 -12.02 6.40 -13.49
CA ASP A 102 -12.41 7.18 -12.32
C ASP A 102 -13.52 6.51 -11.46
N GLY A 103 -13.76 5.21 -11.72
CA GLY A 103 -14.80 4.42 -11.08
C GLY A 103 -14.40 3.84 -9.72
N HIS A 104 -15.40 3.28 -9.04
CA HIS A 104 -15.24 2.56 -7.78
C HIS A 104 -15.98 1.22 -7.84
N GLY A 105 -15.38 0.18 -7.27
CA GLY A 105 -15.96 -1.14 -7.14
C GLY A 105 -17.13 -1.19 -6.13
N PRO A 106 -17.90 -2.29 -6.12
CA PRO A 106 -19.05 -2.47 -5.21
C PRO A 106 -18.65 -2.50 -3.72
N ASP A 107 -17.40 -2.78 -3.40
CA ASP A 107 -16.82 -2.73 -2.05
C ASP A 107 -16.27 -1.34 -1.66
N GLY A 108 -16.43 -0.35 -2.56
CA GLY A 108 -15.95 1.02 -2.38
C GLY A 108 -14.44 1.19 -2.64
N SER A 109 -13.77 0.17 -3.15
CA SER A 109 -12.40 0.31 -3.64
C SER A 109 -12.37 1.21 -4.89
N PRO A 110 -11.46 2.20 -4.95
CA PRO A 110 -11.30 3.02 -6.16
C PRO A 110 -10.60 2.20 -7.25
N SER A 111 -10.67 2.63 -8.51
CA SER A 111 -9.75 2.15 -9.55
C SER A 111 -8.29 2.32 -9.12
N TRP A 112 -7.37 1.53 -9.68
CA TRP A 112 -5.94 1.70 -9.42
C TRP A 112 -5.43 3.09 -9.80
N LEU A 113 -5.92 3.65 -10.91
CA LEU A 113 -5.54 5.00 -11.36
C LEU A 113 -5.91 6.07 -10.33
N LEU A 114 -7.10 5.98 -9.73
CA LEU A 114 -7.49 6.86 -8.62
C LEU A 114 -6.71 6.57 -7.32
N ALA A 115 -6.53 5.29 -6.97
CA ALA A 115 -5.81 4.88 -5.76
C ALA A 115 -4.37 5.45 -5.74
N LEU A 116 -3.74 5.48 -6.91
CA LEU A 116 -2.39 6.00 -7.14
C LEU A 116 -2.37 7.50 -7.46
N GLY A 117 -3.53 8.12 -7.68
CA GLY A 117 -3.68 9.55 -7.96
C GLY A 117 -3.01 9.97 -9.28
N LEU A 118 -3.21 9.15 -10.31
CA LEU A 118 -2.73 9.36 -11.68
C LEU A 118 -3.71 10.15 -12.54
N ILE A 119 -4.97 10.26 -12.10
CA ILE A 119 -6.04 11.07 -12.70
C ILE A 119 -6.80 11.87 -11.63
#